data_AF-A0A7C4WB32-F1
#
_entry.id   AF-A0A7C4WB32-F1
#
_cell.length_a   1.000
_cell.length_b   1.000
_cell.length_c   1.000
_cell.angle_alpha   90.00
_cell.angle_beta   90.00
_cell.angle_gamma   90.00
#
_symmetry.space_group_name_H-M   'P 1'
#
loop_
_entity.id
_entity.type
_entity.pdbx_description
1 polymer ?
#
loop_
_entity_poly.entity_id
_entity_poly.type
_entity_poly.pdbx_seq_one_letter_code
_entity_poly.pdbx_strand_id
1 'polypeptide(L)'
;MFKKLRDDMYFAVKAVPDYERIKLQLFGCFLPIESMLHRDIVLKSLSQNDYVIYVASYYGMSKGIHCVFLIPCGLESDLTSFLEVLRCYGIIEDYLIRPVITTRNIVMGFEWYDFSKDVWCFKWPSLLNDVISNIDSEHLDMLHDLKTSASSTTFDFYDLLILHHLEYDVFTNIGALASKARTTPQNLSYHYRNHVHKLVKLIRP
;
A
#
# COMPACT_ATOMS: atom_id res chain seq x y z
N MET A 1 2.68 -2.13 27.84
CA MET A 1 3.86 -1.52 27.19
C MET A 1 3.48 -0.75 25.93
N PHE A 2 2.97 -1.39 24.87
CA PHE A 2 2.64 -0.71 23.60
C PHE A 2 1.55 0.38 23.67
N LYS A 3 0.50 0.22 24.49
CA LYS A 3 -0.50 1.29 24.68
C LYS A 3 0.12 2.58 25.24
N LYS A 4 1.12 2.45 26.12
CA LYS A 4 1.81 3.59 26.71
C LYS A 4 2.66 4.33 25.67
N LEU A 5 3.32 3.60 24.77
CA LEU A 5 4.08 4.17 23.64
C LEU A 5 3.19 4.93 22.65
N ARG A 6 1.97 4.43 22.40
CA ARG A 6 0.99 5.13 21.56
C ARG A 6 0.63 6.50 22.14
N ASP A 7 0.32 6.52 23.44
CA ASP A 7 -0.19 7.72 24.11
C ASP A 7 0.94 8.74 24.37
N ASP A 8 2.18 8.29 24.61
CA ASP A 8 3.31 9.14 24.99
C ASP A 8 4.21 9.59 23.81
N MET A 9 4.24 8.86 22.68
CA MET A 9 5.24 9.07 21.59
C MET A 9 4.66 9.19 20.18
N TYR A 10 3.34 9.42 20.02
CA TYR A 10 2.67 9.45 18.71
C TYR A 10 2.94 8.20 17.85
N PHE A 11 3.17 7.06 18.50
CA PHE A 11 3.50 5.81 17.82
C PHE A 11 2.23 5.06 17.42
N ALA A 12 2.02 4.85 16.12
CA ALA A 12 0.89 4.09 15.59
C ALA A 12 1.32 2.67 15.20
N VAL A 13 0.61 1.67 15.71
CA VAL A 13 0.73 0.29 15.24
C VAL A 13 -0.47 0.00 14.36
N LYS A 14 -0.20 -0.45 13.12
CA LYS A 14 -1.21 -0.73 12.11
C LYS A 14 -0.94 -2.10 11.49
N ALA A 15 -1.98 -2.82 11.17
CA ALA A 15 -1.85 -3.98 10.29
C ALA A 15 -1.68 -3.50 8.85
N VAL A 16 -0.79 -4.16 8.09
CA VAL A 16 -0.68 -3.98 6.65
C VAL A 16 -1.36 -5.17 5.99
N PRO A 17 -2.47 -4.97 5.25
CA PRO A 17 -3.15 -6.05 4.56
C PRO A 17 -2.25 -6.71 3.55
N ASP A 18 -2.49 -8.00 3.37
CA ASP A 18 -2.04 -8.69 2.18
C ASP A 18 -3.00 -8.41 1.03
N TYR A 19 -2.78 -7.27 0.37
CA TYR A 19 -3.63 -6.77 -0.73
C TYR A 19 -3.89 -7.82 -1.81
N GLU A 20 -2.89 -8.64 -2.13
CA GLU A 20 -3.00 -9.70 -3.14
C GLU A 20 -4.01 -10.78 -2.70
N ARG A 21 -3.99 -11.18 -1.43
CA ARG A 21 -4.95 -12.15 -0.88
C ARG A 21 -6.37 -11.65 -0.84
N ILE A 22 -6.56 -10.33 -0.76
CA ILE A 22 -7.87 -9.68 -0.84
C ILE A 22 -8.24 -9.23 -2.25
N LYS A 23 -7.51 -9.70 -3.28
CA LYS A 23 -7.75 -9.42 -4.70
C LYS A 23 -7.68 -7.92 -5.04
N LEU A 24 -6.74 -7.23 -4.41
CA LEU A 24 -6.39 -5.85 -4.72
C LEU A 24 -4.97 -5.79 -5.28
N GLN A 25 -4.78 -4.98 -6.30
CA GLN A 25 -3.50 -4.76 -6.96
C GLN A 25 -3.08 -3.30 -6.85
N LEU A 26 -1.82 -3.09 -6.48
CA LEU A 26 -1.23 -1.75 -6.39
C LEU A 26 -0.75 -1.27 -7.76
N PHE A 27 -1.11 -0.04 -8.12
CA PHE A 27 -0.64 0.64 -9.32
C PHE A 27 -0.03 1.99 -8.96
N GLY A 28 1.25 2.17 -9.31
CA GLY A 28 1.94 3.44 -9.22
C GLY A 28 1.73 4.20 -10.52
N CYS A 29 1.27 5.45 -10.40
CA CYS A 29 0.97 6.31 -11.52
C CYS A 29 1.79 7.59 -11.43
N PHE A 30 2.41 7.99 -12.53
CA PHE A 30 3.05 9.29 -12.69
C PHE A 30 2.26 10.13 -13.69
N LEU A 31 1.83 11.30 -13.26
CA LEU A 31 0.97 12.22 -13.99
C LEU A 31 1.71 13.55 -14.20
N PRO A 32 2.44 13.74 -15.30
CA PRO A 32 3.05 15.02 -15.64
C PRO A 32 2.00 16.12 -15.83
N ILE A 33 2.30 17.33 -15.33
CA ILE A 33 1.41 18.49 -15.43
C ILE A 33 2.17 19.75 -15.85
N GLU A 34 1.57 20.54 -16.74
CA GLU A 34 2.19 21.76 -17.25
C GLU A 34 2.16 22.91 -16.24
N SER A 35 1.09 23.01 -15.44
CA SER A 35 0.81 24.20 -14.63
C SER A 35 0.35 23.86 -13.20
N MET A 36 0.54 24.82 -12.29
CA MET A 36 0.01 24.73 -10.92
C MET A 36 -1.53 24.75 -10.88
N LEU A 37 -2.19 25.34 -11.87
CA LEU A 37 -3.66 25.34 -11.96
C LEU A 37 -4.18 23.90 -12.17
N HIS A 38 -3.51 23.12 -13.02
CA HIS A 38 -3.87 21.73 -13.26
C HIS A 38 -3.65 20.86 -12.03
N ARG A 39 -2.67 21.19 -11.17
CA ARG A 39 -2.39 20.46 -9.93
C ARG A 39 -3.64 20.34 -9.05
N ASP A 40 -4.31 21.45 -8.77
CA ASP A 40 -5.46 21.44 -7.84
C ASP A 40 -6.65 20.68 -8.44
N ILE A 41 -6.83 20.74 -9.76
CA ILE A 41 -7.85 19.98 -10.47
C ILE A 41 -7.53 18.48 -10.39
N VAL A 42 -6.28 18.07 -10.66
CA VAL A 42 -5.86 16.67 -10.53
C VAL A 42 -6.05 16.17 -9.10
N LEU A 43 -5.60 16.92 -8.09
CA LEU A 43 -5.77 16.54 -6.69
C LEU A 43 -7.25 16.39 -6.32
N LYS A 44 -8.10 17.29 -6.81
CA LYS A 44 -9.55 17.19 -6.61
C LYS A 44 -10.11 15.94 -7.30
N SER A 45 -9.76 15.68 -8.55
CA SER A 45 -10.20 14.49 -9.28
C SER A 45 -9.76 13.19 -8.59
N LEU A 46 -8.51 13.13 -8.13
CA LEU A 46 -7.99 11.98 -7.38
C LEU A 46 -8.70 11.80 -6.04
N SER A 47 -9.05 12.88 -5.34
CA SER A 47 -9.78 12.81 -4.06
C SER A 47 -11.19 12.25 -4.17
N GLN A 48 -11.77 12.23 -5.38
CA GLN A 48 -13.08 11.63 -5.64
C GLN A 48 -12.99 10.16 -6.05
N ASN A 49 -11.78 9.62 -6.18
CA ASN A 49 -11.57 8.22 -6.54
C ASN A 49 -11.24 7.42 -5.27
N ASP A 50 -12.15 6.52 -4.89
CA ASP A 50 -12.06 5.74 -3.65
C ASP A 50 -10.84 4.80 -3.59
N TYR A 51 -10.22 4.51 -4.74
CA TYR A 51 -9.07 3.60 -4.84
C TYR A 51 -7.72 4.29 -4.68
N VAL A 52 -7.67 5.62 -4.56
CA VAL A 52 -6.42 6.36 -4.35
C VAL A 52 -6.00 6.25 -2.89
N ILE A 53 -4.82 5.66 -2.64
CA ILE A 53 -4.29 5.48 -1.27
C ILE A 53 -3.10 6.41 -0.96
N TYR A 54 -2.49 7.00 -1.98
CA TYR A 54 -1.35 7.90 -1.83
C TYR A 54 -1.31 8.91 -2.96
N VAL A 55 -0.97 10.15 -2.63
CA VAL A 55 -0.74 11.22 -3.59
C VAL A 55 0.43 12.09 -3.11
N ALA A 56 1.37 12.38 -3.99
CA ALA A 56 2.46 13.32 -3.74
C ALA A 56 2.81 14.09 -5.01
N SER A 57 3.25 15.32 -4.85
CA SER A 57 3.87 16.06 -5.96
C SER A 57 5.33 15.61 -6.10
N TYR A 58 5.80 15.44 -7.33
CA TYR A 58 7.21 15.20 -7.61
C TYR A 58 7.78 16.34 -8.46
N TYR A 59 9.07 16.61 -8.23
CA TYR A 59 9.82 17.66 -8.90
C TYR A 59 11.20 17.09 -9.25
N GLY A 60 11.53 17.04 -10.53
CA GLY A 60 12.80 16.49 -11.04
C GLY A 60 13.02 16.89 -12.49
N MET A 61 13.37 15.93 -13.35
CA MET A 61 13.45 16.15 -14.81
C MET A 61 12.10 16.54 -15.43
N SER A 62 11.01 16.22 -14.75
CA SER A 62 9.66 16.73 -15.01
C SER A 62 8.99 17.06 -13.68
N LYS A 63 7.82 17.72 -13.75
CA LYS A 63 6.97 18.02 -12.59
C LYS A 63 5.62 17.35 -12.77
N GLY A 64 5.03 16.90 -11.69
CA GLY A 64 3.78 16.16 -11.78
C GLY A 64 3.26 15.68 -10.43
N ILE A 65 2.28 14.79 -10.52
CA ILE A 65 1.68 14.11 -9.39
C ILE A 65 1.98 12.62 -9.51
N HIS A 66 2.56 12.06 -8.46
CA HIS A 66 2.67 10.63 -8.27
C HIS A 66 1.51 10.20 -7.38
N CYS A 67 0.78 9.17 -7.80
CA CYS A 67 -0.27 8.58 -7.00
C CYS A 67 -0.20 7.06 -7.02
N VAL A 68 -0.67 6.45 -5.94
CA VAL A 68 -0.79 4.99 -5.83
C VAL A 68 -2.26 4.64 -5.71
N PHE A 69 -2.70 3.75 -6.58
CA PHE A 69 -4.04 3.18 -6.57
C PHE A 69 -4.00 1.75 -6.04
N LEU A 70 -5.04 1.37 -5.31
CA LEU A 70 -5.30 0.01 -4.87
C LEU A 70 -6.57 -0.48 -5.54
N ILE A 71 -6.42 -1.12 -6.70
CA ILE A 71 -7.51 -1.46 -7.62
C ILE A 71 -7.93 -2.92 -7.42
N PRO A 72 -9.24 -3.22 -7.31
CA PRO A 72 -9.73 -4.59 -7.36
C PRO A 72 -9.37 -5.28 -8.67
N CYS A 73 -8.91 -6.53 -8.59
CA CYS A 73 -8.60 -7.32 -9.77
C CYS A 73 -9.82 -7.41 -10.70
N GLY A 74 -9.64 -7.11 -11.98
CA GLY A 74 -10.70 -7.03 -12.99
C GLY A 74 -11.25 -5.62 -13.25
N LEU A 75 -10.84 -4.60 -12.46
CA LEU A 75 -11.22 -3.19 -12.67
C LEU A 75 -10.06 -2.33 -13.20
N GLU A 76 -9.00 -2.94 -13.73
CA GLU A 76 -7.81 -2.22 -14.22
C GLU A 76 -8.13 -1.32 -15.43
N SER A 77 -9.12 -1.71 -16.23
CA SER A 77 -9.63 -0.89 -17.34
C SER A 77 -10.24 0.42 -16.87
N ASP A 78 -10.86 0.44 -15.69
CA ASP A 78 -11.56 1.60 -15.16
C ASP A 78 -10.55 2.65 -14.69
N LEU A 79 -9.44 2.21 -14.07
CA LEU A 79 -8.30 3.08 -13.77
C LEU A 79 -7.74 3.70 -15.05
N THR A 80 -7.50 2.89 -16.08
CA THR A 80 -6.94 3.38 -17.35
C THR A 80 -7.90 4.38 -18.00
N SER A 81 -9.20 4.08 -18.00
CA SER A 81 -10.23 4.97 -18.55
C SER A 81 -10.31 6.29 -17.79
N PHE A 82 -10.21 6.26 -16.46
CA PHE A 82 -10.16 7.46 -15.62
C PHE A 82 -8.96 8.35 -15.98
N LEU A 83 -7.76 7.77 -16.12
CA LEU A 83 -6.56 8.53 -16.48
C LEU A 83 -6.62 9.09 -17.91
N GLU A 84 -7.16 8.31 -18.86
CA GLU A 84 -7.35 8.77 -20.23
C GLU A 84 -8.31 9.95 -20.31
N VAL A 85 -9.39 9.95 -19.51
CA VAL A 85 -10.28 11.11 -19.39
C VAL A 85 -9.49 12.35 -18.95
N LEU A 86 -8.68 12.25 -17.89
CA LEU A 86 -7.86 13.39 -17.44
C LEU A 86 -6.92 13.90 -18.56
N ARG A 87 -6.36 12.99 -19.36
CA ARG A 87 -5.49 13.35 -20.48
C ARG A 87 -6.26 14.03 -21.61
N CYS A 88 -7.40 13.47 -22.03
CA CYS A 88 -8.23 14.00 -23.12
C CYS A 88 -8.76 15.42 -22.82
N TYR A 89 -9.02 15.72 -21.55
CA TYR A 89 -9.43 17.07 -21.12
C TYR A 89 -8.24 18.03 -20.89
N GLY A 90 -7.01 17.61 -21.16
CA GLY A 90 -5.80 18.42 -20.99
C GLY A 90 -5.46 18.71 -19.51
N ILE A 91 -6.03 17.96 -18.57
CA ILE A 91 -5.78 18.13 -17.13
C ILE A 91 -4.38 17.59 -16.79
N ILE A 92 -3.97 16.51 -17.45
CA ILE A 92 -2.61 15.95 -17.40
C ILE A 92 -2.05 15.88 -18.83
N GLU A 93 -0.72 15.96 -18.96
CA GLU A 93 -0.06 15.86 -20.27
C GLU A 93 -0.10 14.42 -20.81
N ASP A 94 0.21 13.48 -19.92
CA ASP A 94 0.21 12.05 -20.20
C ASP A 94 0.14 11.28 -18.87
N TYR A 95 0.24 9.96 -18.91
CA TYR A 95 0.38 9.15 -17.70
C TYR A 95 1.28 7.93 -17.91
N LEU A 96 2.00 7.58 -16.86
CA LEU A 96 2.71 6.32 -16.76
C LEU A 96 2.08 5.48 -15.66
N ILE A 97 1.48 4.35 -16.02
CA ILE A 97 0.97 3.35 -15.07
C ILE A 97 1.93 2.16 -14.98
N ARG A 98 2.24 1.74 -13.76
CA ARG A 98 3.03 0.53 -13.49
C ARG A 98 2.41 -0.26 -12.34
N PRO A 99 2.24 -1.58 -12.47
CA PRO A 99 1.91 -2.40 -11.32
C PRO A 99 3.07 -2.31 -10.32
N VAL A 100 2.76 -2.00 -9.08
CA VAL A 100 3.74 -2.05 -7.99
C VAL A 100 3.75 -3.48 -7.52
N ILE A 101 4.82 -4.20 -7.86
CA ILE A 101 5.14 -5.44 -7.14
C ILE A 101 5.40 -4.97 -5.72
N THR A 102 4.70 -5.55 -4.72
CA THR A 102 5.04 -5.29 -3.32
C THR A 102 6.43 -5.86 -3.08
N THR A 103 7.47 -5.14 -3.49
CA THR A 103 8.81 -5.44 -3.05
C THR A 103 8.72 -5.40 -1.54
N ARG A 104 9.26 -6.43 -0.89
CA ARG A 104 9.62 -6.29 0.52
C ARG A 104 10.37 -4.98 0.54
N ASN A 105 9.77 -3.94 1.11
CA ASN A 105 10.43 -2.64 1.20
C ASN A 105 11.85 -2.96 1.63
N ILE A 106 12.85 -2.49 0.88
CA ILE A 106 14.19 -2.42 1.43
C ILE A 106 14.03 -1.37 2.53
N VAL A 107 13.55 -1.83 3.69
CA VAL A 107 13.47 -1.03 4.88
C VAL A 107 14.93 -0.70 5.11
N MET A 108 15.29 0.58 4.92
CA MET A 108 16.58 1.08 5.36
C MET A 108 16.52 1.02 6.88
N GLY A 109 16.78 -0.16 7.42
CA GLY A 109 16.69 -0.44 8.84
C GLY A 109 17.88 0.16 9.56
N PHE A 110 17.99 -0.18 10.84
CA PHE A 110 19.07 0.30 11.69
C PHE A 110 20.46 -0.13 11.23
N GLU A 111 20.57 -1.11 10.32
CA GLU A 111 21.82 -1.50 9.66
C GLU A 111 22.42 -0.40 8.75
N TRP A 112 21.62 0.60 8.38
CA TRP A 112 22.06 1.80 7.66
C TRP A 112 22.35 2.98 8.60
N TYR A 113 22.21 2.82 9.91
CA TYR A 113 22.47 3.87 10.90
C TYR A 113 23.69 3.54 11.77
N ASP A 114 24.69 4.42 11.78
CA ASP A 114 25.82 4.30 12.70
C ASP A 114 25.48 5.03 14.00
N PHE A 115 24.97 4.30 15.00
CA PHE A 115 24.63 4.86 16.31
C PHE A 115 25.83 5.45 17.06
N SER A 116 27.06 5.01 16.76
CA SER A 116 28.25 5.56 17.41
C SER A 116 28.60 6.95 16.90
N LYS A 117 28.23 7.22 15.65
CA LYS A 117 28.50 8.49 14.96
C LYS A 117 27.26 9.36 14.78
N ASP A 118 26.08 8.85 15.12
CA ASP A 118 24.78 9.50 14.94
C ASP A 118 24.52 9.93 13.48
N VAL A 119 24.92 9.08 12.52
CA VAL A 119 24.80 9.37 11.09
C VAL A 119 24.26 8.19 10.28
N TRP A 120 23.46 8.52 9.27
CA TRP A 120 23.04 7.59 8.23
C TRP A 120 24.21 7.25 7.30
N CYS A 121 24.48 5.95 7.16
CA CYS A 121 25.55 5.40 6.35
C CYS A 121 24.98 4.74 5.09
N PHE A 122 24.84 5.51 4.02
CA PHE A 122 24.30 5.03 2.75
C PHE A 122 25.33 4.22 1.94
N LYS A 123 25.25 2.89 2.01
CA LYS A 123 26.12 1.96 1.27
C LYS A 123 25.60 1.64 -0.13
N TRP A 124 25.22 2.67 -0.90
CA TRP A 124 24.67 2.52 -2.25
C TRP A 124 25.49 1.61 -3.18
N PRO A 125 26.84 1.70 -3.23
CA PRO A 125 27.61 0.85 -4.13
C PRO A 125 27.49 -0.65 -3.82
N SER A 126 27.44 -1.01 -2.53
CA SER A 126 27.24 -2.42 -2.12
C SER A 126 25.87 -2.90 -2.55
N LEU A 127 24.83 -2.13 -2.26
CA LEU A 127 23.46 -2.48 -2.62
C LEU A 127 23.28 -2.61 -4.14
N LEU A 128 23.86 -1.69 -4.92
CA LEU A 128 23.79 -1.75 -6.38
C LEU A 128 24.52 -2.98 -6.92
N ASN A 129 25.69 -3.32 -6.38
CA ASN A 129 26.39 -4.54 -6.76
C ASN A 129 25.55 -5.78 -6.45
N ASP A 130 24.91 -5.83 -5.28
CA ASP A 130 24.03 -6.94 -4.91
C ASP A 130 22.83 -7.03 -5.86
N VAL A 131 22.18 -5.92 -6.18
CA VAL A 131 21.04 -5.90 -7.11
C VAL A 131 21.46 -6.35 -8.49
N ILE A 132 22.51 -5.75 -9.06
CA ILE A 132 22.99 -6.06 -10.41
C ILE A 132 23.43 -7.52 -10.52
N SER A 133 24.10 -8.06 -9.49
CA SER A 133 24.57 -9.45 -9.49
C SER A 133 23.44 -10.48 -9.36
N ASN A 134 22.25 -10.06 -8.92
CA ASN A 134 21.09 -10.94 -8.71
C ASN A 134 19.92 -10.61 -9.64
N ILE A 135 20.15 -9.83 -10.71
CA ILE A 135 19.11 -9.43 -11.68
C ILE A 135 18.48 -10.66 -12.37
N ASP A 136 19.27 -11.72 -12.61
CA ASP A 136 18.85 -12.85 -13.45
C ASP A 136 18.27 -14.05 -12.68
N SER A 137 18.44 -14.15 -11.36
CA SER A 137 18.21 -15.44 -10.66
C SER A 137 16.93 -15.56 -9.84
N GLU A 138 16.28 -14.48 -9.39
CA GLU A 138 15.08 -14.59 -8.53
C GLU A 138 14.01 -13.51 -8.73
N HIS A 139 14.29 -12.42 -9.47
CA HIS A 139 13.35 -11.30 -9.60
C HIS A 139 12.25 -11.52 -10.65
N LEU A 140 12.45 -12.45 -11.60
CA LEU A 140 11.44 -12.82 -12.61
C LEU A 140 10.36 -13.76 -12.06
N ASP A 141 10.67 -14.58 -11.05
CA ASP A 141 9.69 -15.47 -10.41
C ASP A 141 8.70 -14.72 -9.50
N MET A 142 9.08 -13.54 -8.98
CA MET A 142 8.16 -12.68 -8.23
C MET A 142 7.02 -12.10 -9.09
N LEU A 143 7.20 -11.99 -10.42
CA LEU A 143 6.11 -11.64 -11.34
C LEU A 143 5.19 -12.84 -11.62
N HIS A 144 5.72 -14.06 -11.56
CA HIS A 144 4.99 -15.27 -11.87
C HIS A 144 4.11 -15.74 -10.70
N ASP A 145 4.59 -15.57 -9.45
CA ASP A 145 3.84 -15.90 -8.23
C ASP A 145 2.64 -14.97 -7.94
N LEU A 146 2.59 -13.78 -8.56
CA LEU A 146 1.44 -12.87 -8.48
C LEU A 146 0.18 -13.42 -9.15
N LYS A 147 0.32 -14.32 -10.13
CA LYS A 147 -0.83 -14.98 -10.79
C LYS A 147 -1.24 -16.28 -10.08
N THR A 148 -0.31 -16.95 -9.39
CA THR A 148 -0.52 -18.28 -8.78
C THR A 148 -0.86 -18.24 -7.29
N SER A 149 -0.50 -17.17 -6.56
CA SER A 149 -0.73 -17.07 -5.11
C SER A 149 -2.11 -16.51 -4.71
N ALA A 150 -2.98 -16.23 -5.69
CA ALA A 150 -4.42 -16.07 -5.49
C ALA A 150 -5.05 -17.42 -5.05
N SER A 151 -4.54 -18.00 -3.96
CA SER A 151 -5.30 -18.94 -3.17
C SER A 151 -6.65 -18.29 -2.92
N SER A 152 -7.70 -19.02 -3.27
CA SER A 152 -9.10 -18.60 -3.25
C SER A 152 -9.59 -18.36 -1.81
N THR A 153 -8.93 -17.46 -1.09
CA THR A 153 -9.32 -17.10 0.27
C THR A 153 -10.59 -16.29 0.11
N THR A 154 -11.72 -16.96 0.30
CA THR A 154 -13.02 -16.32 0.41
C THR A 154 -13.06 -15.61 1.75
N PHE A 155 -13.08 -14.30 1.72
CA PHE A 155 -13.31 -13.45 2.88
C PHE A 155 -14.73 -12.88 2.79
N ASP A 156 -15.34 -12.64 3.94
CA ASP A 156 -16.67 -12.04 4.02
C ASP A 156 -16.65 -10.62 4.60
N PHE A 157 -17.84 -10.08 4.84
CA PHE A 157 -18.00 -8.75 5.41
C PHE A 157 -17.32 -8.60 6.78
N TYR A 158 -17.39 -9.61 7.64
CA TYR A 158 -16.77 -9.53 8.97
C TYR A 158 -15.25 -9.57 8.89
N ASP A 159 -14.70 -10.35 7.96
CA ASP A 159 -13.27 -10.40 7.71
C ASP A 159 -12.73 -9.02 7.27
N LEU A 160 -13.41 -8.38 6.31
CA LEU A 160 -13.06 -7.03 5.84
C LEU A 160 -13.25 -5.97 6.93
N LEU A 161 -14.31 -6.07 7.72
CA LEU A 161 -14.57 -5.15 8.82
C LEU A 161 -13.44 -5.21 9.87
N ILE A 162 -13.03 -6.41 10.26
CA ILE A 162 -11.92 -6.59 11.21
C ILE A 162 -10.63 -6.04 10.59
N LEU A 163 -10.34 -6.37 9.33
CA LEU A 163 -9.12 -5.93 8.64
C LEU A 163 -9.04 -4.38 8.57
N HIS A 164 -10.12 -3.72 8.16
CA HIS A 164 -10.22 -2.25 8.14
C HIS A 164 -9.93 -1.64 9.52
N HIS A 165 -10.47 -2.24 10.58
CA HIS A 165 -10.20 -1.77 11.93
C HIS A 165 -8.76 -1.98 12.37
N LEU A 166 -8.11 -3.06 11.95
CA LEU A 166 -6.70 -3.32 12.27
C LEU A 166 -5.75 -2.40 11.49
N GLU A 167 -6.10 -1.99 10.28
CA GLU A 167 -5.37 -0.96 9.53
C GLU A 167 -5.43 0.41 10.22
N TYR A 168 -6.56 0.74 10.82
CA TYR A 168 -6.76 2.02 11.50
C TYR A 168 -6.18 2.02 12.93
N ASP A 169 -6.60 1.06 13.76
CA ASP A 169 -6.17 0.91 15.16
C ASP A 169 -6.23 -0.56 15.61
N VAL A 170 -5.05 -1.19 15.73
CA VAL A 170 -4.91 -2.57 16.20
C VAL A 170 -5.36 -2.79 17.66
N PHE A 171 -5.52 -1.73 18.45
CA PHE A 171 -5.96 -1.82 19.85
C PHE A 171 -7.48 -1.83 20.01
N THR A 172 -8.23 -1.83 18.90
CA THR A 172 -9.69 -1.90 18.89
C THR A 172 -10.19 -3.15 19.64
N ASN A 173 -11.13 -2.96 20.56
CA ASN A 173 -11.72 -4.05 21.34
C ASN A 173 -12.72 -4.84 20.48
N ILE A 174 -12.51 -6.15 20.32
CA ILE A 174 -13.39 -7.06 19.56
C ILE A 174 -14.85 -7.00 20.05
N GLY A 175 -15.09 -6.86 21.34
CA GLY A 175 -16.43 -6.72 21.90
C GLY A 175 -17.13 -5.44 21.45
N ALA A 176 -16.41 -4.31 21.48
CA ALA A 176 -16.95 -3.04 20.99
C ALA A 176 -17.22 -3.09 19.47
N LEU A 177 -16.34 -3.75 18.72
CA LEU A 177 -16.52 -3.99 17.29
C LEU A 177 -17.76 -4.86 17.01
N ALA A 178 -17.94 -5.94 17.78
CA ALA A 178 -19.08 -6.83 17.65
C ALA A 178 -20.41 -6.12 17.89
N SER A 179 -20.48 -5.26 18.92
CA SER A 179 -21.68 -4.45 19.19
C SER A 179 -22.02 -3.53 18.02
N LYS A 180 -21.02 -2.84 17.43
CA LYS A 180 -21.23 -1.98 16.24
C LYS A 180 -21.68 -2.78 15.02
N ALA A 181 -21.10 -3.97 14.82
CA ALA A 181 -21.40 -4.87 13.73
C ALA A 181 -22.68 -5.71 13.94
N ARG A 182 -23.39 -5.52 15.06
CA ARG A 182 -24.59 -6.29 15.46
C ARG A 182 -24.36 -7.80 15.42
N THR A 183 -23.20 -8.24 15.90
CA THR A 183 -22.82 -9.67 15.99
C THR A 183 -22.27 -10.00 17.37
N THR A 184 -21.85 -11.24 17.60
CA THR A 184 -21.27 -11.68 18.87
C THR A 184 -19.74 -11.54 18.87
N PRO A 185 -19.11 -11.22 20.02
CA PRO A 185 -17.65 -11.20 20.13
C PRO A 185 -17.00 -12.55 19.79
N GLN A 186 -17.70 -13.66 20.06
CA GLN A 186 -17.27 -15.01 19.71
C GLN A 186 -17.18 -15.17 18.19
N ASN A 187 -18.18 -14.67 17.45
CA ASN A 187 -18.17 -14.72 15.98
C ASN A 187 -16.98 -13.94 15.41
N LEU A 188 -16.79 -12.67 15.81
CA LEU A 188 -15.64 -11.89 15.32
C LEU A 188 -14.29 -12.50 15.73
N SER A 189 -14.20 -13.10 16.93
CA SER A 189 -12.98 -13.80 17.37
C SER A 189 -12.67 -15.01 16.48
N TYR A 190 -13.70 -15.72 16.02
CA TYR A 190 -13.57 -16.82 15.07
C TYR A 190 -13.04 -16.31 13.71
N HIS A 191 -13.64 -15.27 13.15
CA HIS A 191 -13.21 -14.65 11.89
C HIS A 191 -11.74 -14.18 11.96
N TYR A 192 -11.37 -13.49 13.03
CA TYR A 192 -9.99 -13.03 13.23
C TYR A 192 -8.98 -14.20 13.21
N ARG A 193 -9.25 -15.23 14.02
CA ARG A 193 -8.33 -16.35 14.22
C ARG A 193 -8.26 -17.32 13.04
N ASN A 194 -9.29 -17.41 12.21
CA ASN A 194 -9.31 -18.39 11.14
C ASN A 194 -9.05 -17.76 9.77
N HIS A 195 -9.48 -16.52 9.56
CA HIS A 195 -9.43 -15.83 8.28
C HIS A 195 -8.45 -14.64 8.33
N VAL A 196 -8.72 -13.63 9.16
CA VAL A 196 -8.03 -12.32 9.08
C VAL A 196 -6.54 -12.39 9.38
N HIS A 197 -6.08 -13.21 10.33
CA HIS A 197 -4.64 -13.31 10.62
C HIS A 197 -3.81 -13.79 9.42
N LYS A 198 -4.43 -14.47 8.43
CA LYS A 198 -3.79 -14.87 7.18
C LYS A 198 -3.81 -13.76 6.12
N LEU A 199 -4.57 -12.70 6.34
CA LEU A 199 -4.74 -11.57 5.42
C LEU A 199 -3.88 -10.36 5.82
N VAL A 200 -2.99 -10.50 6.79
CA VAL A 200 -2.08 -9.44 7.24
C VAL A 200 -0.64 -9.84 6.93
N LYS A 201 0.13 -8.94 6.31
CA LYS A 201 1.56 -9.18 6.05
C LYS A 201 2.35 -9.13 7.36
N LEU A 202 3.15 -10.17 7.61
CA LEU A 202 4.15 -10.14 8.67
C LEU A 202 5.32 -9.28 8.19
N ILE A 203 5.34 -8.02 8.59
CA ILE A 203 6.53 -7.17 8.42
C ILE A 203 7.52 -7.62 9.49
N ARG A 204 8.47 -8.48 9.10
CA ARG A 204 9.64 -8.73 9.93
C ARG A 204 10.54 -7.49 9.84
N PRO A 205 10.95 -6.89 10.97
CA PRO A 205 11.91 -5.80 10.98
C PRO A 205 13.26 -6.26 10.43
#